data_AF-A0AAN8WIW5-F1
#
_entry.id   AF-A0AAN8WIW5-F1
#
_cell.length_a   1.000
_cell.length_b   1.000
_cell.length_c   1.000
_cell.angle_alpha   90.00
_cell.angle_beta   90.00
_cell.angle_gamma   90.00
#
_symmetry.space_group_name_H-M   'P 1'
#
loop_
_entity.id
_entity.type
_entity.pdbx_description
1 polymer ?
#
loop_
_entity_poly.entity_id
_entity_poly.type
_entity_poly.pdbx_seq_one_letter_code
_entity_poly.pdbx_strand_id
1 'polypeptide(L)'
;TEEGKKAKKRVRVFCGVCDKIRYYSVHRGVTRIGGVISCEACRHFYQKFKRQPCILTCVQGGCCDVLDDNSRIRCRACWIGHILSRCPVPPELYHNLISHLPQAVQ
;
A
#
# COMPACT_ATOMS: atom_id res chain seq x y z
N THR A 1 11.83 10.72 28.68
CA THR A 1 13.27 11.02 28.84
C THR A 1 13.65 12.20 27.96
N GLU A 2 14.71 12.94 28.30
CA GLU A 2 15.32 13.98 27.44
C GLU A 2 15.61 13.47 26.00
N GLU A 3 15.64 12.15 25.80
CA GLU A 3 15.75 11.45 24.52
C GLU A 3 14.56 11.67 23.56
N GLY A 4 13.39 12.10 24.06
CA GLY A 4 12.24 12.46 23.24
C GLY A 4 12.32 13.86 22.61
N LYS A 5 13.15 14.75 23.18
CA LYS A 5 13.29 16.16 22.78
C LYS A 5 14.38 16.41 21.73
N LYS A 6 15.31 15.47 21.52
CA LYS A 6 16.12 15.45 20.29
C LYS A 6 15.21 14.99 19.16
N ALA A 7 14.49 15.94 18.57
CA ALA A 7 13.66 15.76 17.40
C ALA A 7 14.45 15.00 16.32
N LYS A 8 14.28 13.67 16.29
CA LYS A 8 14.89 12.78 15.29
C LYS A 8 14.53 13.36 13.94
N LYS A 9 15.53 13.82 13.17
CA LYS A 9 15.35 14.36 11.81
C LYS A 9 14.33 13.49 11.10
N ARG A 10 13.18 14.06 10.75
CA ARG A 10 12.11 13.35 10.04
C ARG A 10 12.18 13.73 8.57
N VAL A 11 12.22 12.73 7.71
CA VAL A 11 12.13 12.94 6.26
C VAL A 11 10.66 12.95 5.88
N ARG A 12 10.25 14.00 5.18
CA ARG A 12 8.94 14.08 4.51
C ARG A 12 9.00 13.21 3.27
N VAL A 13 8.11 12.23 3.19
CA VAL A 13 8.08 11.27 2.09
C VAL A 13 6.68 11.21 1.50
N PHE A 14 6.60 11.24 0.18
CA PHE A 14 5.37 11.05 -0.57
C PHE A 14 5.20 9.58 -0.93
N CYS A 15 4.07 8.98 -0.54
CA CYS A 15 3.74 7.61 -0.91
C CYS A 15 3.28 7.56 -2.37
N GLY A 16 4.03 6.91 -3.27
CA GLY A 16 3.63 6.73 -4.67
C GLY A 16 2.40 5.83 -4.87
N VAL A 17 1.93 5.14 -3.82
CA VAL A 17 0.69 4.36 -3.86
C VAL A 17 -0.51 5.23 -3.52
N CYS A 18 -0.59 5.77 -2.31
CA CYS A 18 -1.80 6.44 -1.82
C CYS A 18 -1.69 7.97 -1.81
N ASP A 19 -0.62 8.53 -2.40
CA ASP A 19 -0.35 9.98 -2.53
C ASP A 19 -0.30 10.75 -1.20
N LYS A 20 -0.18 10.03 -0.08
CA LYS A 20 -0.11 10.64 1.24
C LYS A 20 1.31 10.97 1.63
N ILE A 21 1.43 12.12 2.26
CA ILE A 21 2.65 12.53 2.93
C ILE A 21 2.75 11.79 4.27
N ARG A 22 3.91 11.19 4.51
CA ARG A 22 4.25 10.52 5.76
C ARG A 22 5.63 10.99 6.21
N TYR A 23 5.84 11.01 7.52
CA TYR A 23 7.08 11.47 8.13
C TYR A 23 7.81 10.29 8.75
N TYR A 24 9.00 10.00 8.23
CA TYR A 24 9.81 8.87 8.66
C TYR A 24 11.04 9.33 9.42
N SER A 25 11.42 8.59 10.45
CA SER A 25 12.74 8.75 11.05
C SER A 25 13.81 8.44 10.01
N VAL A 26 14.83 9.30 9.87
CA VAL A 26 15.98 9.06 8.98
C VAL A 26 16.58 7.66 9.19
N HIS A 27 16.65 7.20 10.44
CA HIS A 27 17.25 5.90 10.78
C HIS A 27 16.43 4.68 10.35
N ARG A 28 15.09 4.81 10.23
CA ARG A 28 14.22 3.69 9.87
C ARG A 28 14.20 3.44 8.35
N GLY A 29 14.62 4.44 7.58
CA GLY A 29 14.58 4.40 6.13
C GLY A 29 13.15 4.47 5.56
N VAL A 30 13.08 4.56 4.24
CA VAL A 30 11.82 4.66 3.49
C VAL A 30 11.44 3.28 2.95
N THR A 31 10.17 2.92 3.09
CA THR A 31 9.64 1.64 2.60
C THR A 31 9.31 1.68 1.10
N ARG A 32 9.48 0.53 0.42
CA ARG A 32 9.22 0.39 -1.03
C ARG A 32 8.41 -0.86 -1.38
N ILE A 33 7.67 -0.79 -2.48
CA ILE A 33 7.01 -1.92 -3.16
C ILE A 33 7.44 -1.82 -4.63
N GLY A 34 8.15 -2.83 -5.15
CA GLY A 34 8.60 -2.78 -6.55
C GLY A 34 9.42 -1.52 -6.90
N GLY A 35 10.29 -1.05 -5.99
CA GLY A 35 11.04 0.20 -6.18
C GLY A 35 10.25 1.49 -5.93
N VAL A 36 8.91 1.46 -5.94
CA VAL A 36 8.06 2.61 -5.65
C VAL A 36 8.05 2.91 -4.15
N ILE A 37 8.28 4.17 -3.80
CA ILE A 37 8.17 4.65 -2.42
C ILE A 37 6.74 4.43 -1.93
N SER A 38 6.61 3.76 -0.79
CA SER A 38 5.31 3.37 -0.24
C SER A 38 5.26 3.70 1.24
N CYS A 39 4.07 4.02 1.75
CA CYS A 39 3.88 4.14 3.19
C CYS A 39 3.83 2.75 3.86
N GLU A 40 4.02 2.71 5.18
CA GLU A 40 4.03 1.44 5.93
C GLU A 40 2.70 0.70 5.79
N ALA A 41 1.57 1.41 5.78
CA ALA A 41 0.25 0.81 5.60
C ALA A 41 0.12 0.10 4.24
N CYS A 42 0.47 0.77 3.15
CA CYS A 42 0.42 0.17 1.81
C CYS A 42 1.39 -1.00 1.68
N ARG A 43 2.62 -0.85 2.18
CA ARG A 43 3.61 -1.94 2.16
C ARG A 43 3.15 -3.14 2.97
N HIS A 44 2.70 -2.95 4.20
CA HIS A 44 2.27 -4.06 5.05
C HIS A 44 1.05 -4.77 4.47
N PHE A 45 0.08 -4.03 3.94
CA PHE A 45 -1.08 -4.62 3.30
C PHE A 45 -0.68 -5.46 2.08
N TYR A 46 0.14 -4.90 1.18
CA TYR A 46 0.69 -5.64 0.03
C TYR A 46 1.47 -6.89 0.46
N GLN A 47 2.39 -6.77 1.43
CA GLN A 47 3.21 -7.90 1.88
C GLN A 47 2.36 -9.00 2.51
N LYS A 48 1.33 -8.65 3.26
CA LYS A 48 0.38 -9.62 3.82
C LYS A 48 -0.35 -10.36 2.71
N PHE A 49 -0.91 -9.63 1.75
CA PHE A 49 -1.63 -10.22 0.63
C PHE A 49 -0.71 -11.07 -0.26
N LYS A 50 0.49 -10.59 -0.57
CA LYS A 50 1.48 -11.32 -1.36
C LYS A 50 1.86 -12.66 -0.72
N ARG A 51 2.05 -12.70 0.61
CA ARG A 51 2.44 -13.92 1.33
C ARG A 51 1.32 -14.95 1.39
N GLN A 52 0.08 -14.48 1.50
CA GLN A 52 -1.09 -15.34 1.59
C GLN A 52 -2.24 -14.70 0.81
N PRO A 53 -2.26 -14.86 -0.52
CA PRO A 53 -3.34 -14.35 -1.34
C PRO A 53 -4.66 -15.01 -0.93
N CYS A 54 -5.73 -14.24 -0.91
CA CYS A 54 -7.07 -14.74 -0.66
C CYS A 54 -8.03 -14.07 -1.63
N ILE A 55 -9.11 -14.76 -2.00
CA ILE A 55 -10.13 -14.18 -2.86
C ILE A 55 -10.77 -12.99 -2.14
N LEU A 56 -10.71 -11.82 -2.75
CA LEU A 56 -11.31 -10.60 -2.23
C LEU A 56 -12.58 -10.26 -3.03
N THR A 57 -13.51 -9.60 -2.36
CA THR A 57 -14.74 -9.10 -2.98
C THR A 57 -14.81 -7.58 -2.86
N CYS A 58 -15.49 -6.95 -3.81
CA CYS A 58 -15.81 -5.53 -3.78
C CYS A 58 -17.32 -5.37 -3.94
N VAL A 59 -17.96 -4.67 -3.00
CA VAL A 59 -19.41 -4.42 -3.02
C VAL A 59 -19.81 -3.26 -3.95
N GLN A 60 -18.86 -2.43 -4.38
CA GLN A 60 -19.08 -1.25 -5.21
C GLN A 60 -18.51 -1.42 -6.64
N GLY A 61 -18.33 -2.65 -7.11
CA GLY A 61 -17.92 -2.92 -8.49
C GLY A 61 -16.57 -2.32 -8.88
N GLY A 62 -15.61 -2.25 -7.96
CA GLY A 62 -14.25 -1.77 -8.23
C GLY A 62 -14.01 -0.26 -8.11
N CYS A 63 -15.05 0.52 -7.83
CA CYS A 63 -14.97 1.98 -7.79
C CYS A 63 -14.76 2.58 -6.38
N CYS A 64 -14.30 1.80 -5.41
CA CYS A 64 -14.13 2.31 -4.04
C CYS A 64 -13.00 3.34 -3.96
N ASP A 65 -13.23 4.43 -3.22
CA ASP A 65 -12.15 5.34 -2.86
C ASP A 65 -11.18 4.69 -1.87
N VAL A 66 -9.94 4.51 -2.31
CA VAL A 66 -8.84 3.92 -1.54
C VAL A 66 -7.83 4.96 -1.05
N LEU A 67 -8.05 6.24 -1.37
CA LEU A 67 -7.20 7.35 -0.97
C LEU A 67 -7.62 7.95 0.37
N ASP A 68 -8.76 7.57 0.96
CA ASP A 68 -9.16 8.05 2.28
C ASP A 68 -8.20 7.60 3.41
N ASP A 69 -8.03 8.39 4.48
CA ASP A 69 -7.07 8.15 5.58
C ASP A 69 -7.43 6.96 6.46
N ASN A 70 -8.69 6.53 6.45
CA ASN A 70 -9.10 5.40 7.25
C ASN A 70 -8.83 4.07 6.54
N SER A 71 -7.61 3.54 6.72
CA SER A 71 -7.22 2.24 6.18
C SER A 71 -8.10 1.06 6.63
N ARG A 72 -8.93 1.22 7.68
CA ARG A 72 -9.88 0.19 8.12
C ARG A 72 -11.16 0.16 7.29
N ILE A 73 -11.48 1.26 6.61
CA ILE A 73 -12.70 1.41 5.79
C ILE A 73 -12.43 1.09 4.32
N ARG A 74 -11.16 1.14 3.89
CA ARG A 74 -10.79 0.87 2.49
C ARG A 74 -11.22 -0.52 2.05
N CYS A 75 -11.86 -0.59 0.89
CA CYS A 75 -12.10 -1.85 0.21
C CYS A 75 -10.77 -2.55 -0.07
N ARG A 76 -10.58 -3.74 0.49
CA ARG A 76 -9.34 -4.51 0.37
C ARG A 76 -9.03 -4.86 -1.08
N ALA A 77 -10.05 -5.24 -1.86
CA ALA A 77 -9.91 -5.57 -3.28
C ALA A 77 -9.40 -4.35 -4.06
N CYS A 78 -10.11 -3.23 -3.99
CA CYS A 78 -9.71 -2.01 -4.70
C CYS A 78 -8.34 -1.51 -4.24
N TRP A 79 -7.99 -1.67 -2.95
CA TRP A 79 -6.71 -1.20 -2.44
C TRP A 79 -5.54 -2.03 -2.99
N ILE A 80 -5.67 -3.35 -3.08
CA ILE A 80 -4.61 -4.16 -3.68
C ILE A 80 -4.54 -3.95 -5.20
N GLY A 81 -5.69 -3.81 -5.89
CA GLY A 81 -5.72 -3.43 -7.31
C GLY A 81 -4.98 -2.11 -7.56
N HIS A 82 -5.25 -1.09 -6.74
CA HIS A 82 -4.56 0.20 -6.79
C HIS A 82 -3.06 0.11 -6.48
N ILE A 83 -2.64 -0.79 -5.58
CA ILE A 83 -1.22 -1.03 -5.35
C ILE A 83 -0.57 -1.65 -6.59
N LEU A 84 -1.20 -2.66 -7.19
CA LEU A 84 -0.67 -3.38 -8.34
C LEU A 84 -0.63 -2.51 -9.60
N SER A 85 -1.56 -1.57 -9.77
CA SER A 85 -1.56 -0.63 -10.90
C SER A 85 -0.44 0.41 -10.82
N ARG A 86 0.06 0.70 -9.61
CA ARG A 86 1.10 1.72 -9.39
C ARG A 86 2.48 1.17 -9.11
N CYS A 87 2.60 -0.08 -8.69
CA CYS A 87 3.87 -0.69 -8.31
C CYS A 87 4.28 -1.73 -9.36
N PRO A 88 5.44 -1.59 -10.01
CA PRO A 88 5.90 -2.60 -10.95
C PRO A 88 6.20 -3.89 -10.19
N VAL A 89 5.64 -4.98 -10.67
CA VAL A 89 5.82 -6.33 -10.15
C VAL A 89 6.12 -7.27 -11.31
N PRO A 90 6.86 -8.37 -11.09
CA PRO A 90 7.07 -9.38 -12.13
C PRO A 90 5.73 -9.86 -12.71
N PRO A 91 5.61 -10.05 -14.04
CA PRO A 91 4.35 -10.42 -14.69
C PRO A 91 3.66 -11.65 -14.08
N GLU A 92 4.43 -12.69 -13.80
CA GLU A 92 3.92 -13.92 -13.15
C GLU A 92 3.29 -13.63 -11.78
N LEU A 93 3.95 -12.78 -10.99
CA LEU A 93 3.43 -12.37 -9.68
C LEU A 93 2.18 -11.50 -9.84
N TYR A 94 2.17 -10.60 -10.83
CA TYR A 94 1.01 -9.76 -11.13
C TYR A 94 -0.21 -10.63 -11.46
N HIS A 95 -0.07 -11.56 -12.41
CA HIS A 95 -1.14 -12.46 -12.83
C HIS A 95 -1.64 -13.36 -11.70
N ASN A 96 -0.74 -13.83 -10.83
CA ASN A 96 -1.14 -14.58 -9.65
C ASN A 96 -1.93 -13.72 -8.65
N LEU A 97 -1.50 -12.48 -8.37
CA LEU A 97 -2.18 -11.63 -7.40
C LEU A 97 -3.51 -11.08 -7.92
N ILE A 98 -3.60 -10.75 -9.20
CA ILE A 98 -4.81 -10.19 -9.82
C ILE A 98 -5.93 -11.23 -9.98
N SER A 99 -5.59 -12.51 -10.14
CA SER A 99 -6.59 -13.60 -10.22
C SER A 99 -7.41 -13.77 -8.93
N HIS A 100 -6.94 -13.19 -7.82
CA HIS A 100 -7.65 -13.19 -6.53
C HIS A 100 -8.58 -11.98 -6.36
N LEU A 101 -8.65 -11.09 -7.36
CA LEU A 101 -9.47 -9.88 -7.35
C LEU A 101 -10.70 -10.06 -8.24
N PRO A 102 -11.82 -9.40 -7.90
CA PRO A 102 -12.99 -9.43 -8.77
C PRO A 102 -12.66 -8.74 -10.10
N GLN A 103 -13.23 -9.22 -11.20
CA GLN A 103 -12.94 -8.71 -12.54
C GLN A 103 -13.08 -7.19 -12.68
N ALA A 104 -14.00 -6.57 -11.93
CA ALA A 104 -14.22 -5.12 -11.92
C ALA A 104 -13.08 -4.30 -11.27
N VAL A 105 -12.16 -4.94 -10.54
CA VAL A 105 -10.99 -4.30 -9.90
C VAL A 105 -9.70 -4.50 -10.72
N GLN A 106 -9.70 -5.47 -11.62
CA GLN A 106 -8.56 -5.81 -12.46
C GLN A 106 -8.31 -4.71 -13.48
#